data_AF-A0A7S4A456-F1
#
_entry.id   AF-A0A7S4A456-F1
#
_cell.length_a   1.000
_cell.length_b   1.000
_cell.length_c   1.000
_cell.angle_alpha   90.00
_cell.angle_beta   90.00
_cell.angle_gamma   90.00
#
_symmetry.space_group_name_H-M   'P 1'
#
loop_
_entity.id
_entity.type
_entity.pdbx_description
1 polymer ?
#
loop_
_entity_poly.entity_id
_entity_poly.type
_entity_poly.pdbx_seq_one_letter_code
_entity_poly.pdbx_strand_id
1 'polypeptide(L)'
;MIAMIALLAATATALSSTSHRIYPGRLGTAFRIKQCVPREDALAIGEKALALPPSAWASDRHASYATLDTSAHDVEPQFDSIVWSRVRARLAHCYEVPEAALCLIDAFVVRYDADAGDGAELAPHRDAGPLSFNVLLSDGSDFDGGATTFVDADFDGVDEDAGDAVLHPGQTRHGGRRTTRGTRIIAVGFVEIDGFEVNVDGYDGAASERHQRDLGRASNLRRLQSRALCTTFARVCAEGAVVRREREADAAFACEMLQATPTSRITVAVSTPPSDRETNEASAALREYGVVVLRSVDGLLAGVQKGDAVAAVEALDDRLAGRGQDAAIDEPTLARRSELRHDVRLDDSTADPRWSELADRVAGIARRVIAESNPGEWDVATAGCVISRPGAGPQLYHADGMDEFYNAFVPLVDVPSHLGPTEFALRSHADEHAVAYAPTLEGDDRYEKCAPELRRGDIVLFSYSTLHRGLPNTGDASRPVFYVTVAPPGAVDAINFAEAPGDA
;
A
#
# COMPACT_ATOMS: atom_id res chain seq x y z
N MET A 1 -32.17 22.01 -19.36
CA MET A 1 -31.72 22.29 -17.97
C MET A 1 -32.07 21.16 -17.01
N ILE A 2 -33.34 20.72 -16.91
CA ILE A 2 -33.75 19.61 -16.02
C ILE A 2 -33.17 18.24 -16.45
N ALA A 3 -33.02 17.97 -17.75
CA ALA A 3 -32.40 16.75 -18.26
C ALA A 3 -30.86 16.69 -18.09
N MET A 4 -30.20 17.84 -17.96
CA MET A 4 -28.74 17.93 -17.70
C MET A 4 -28.42 17.69 -16.22
N ILE A 5 -29.36 18.03 -15.33
CA ILE A 5 -29.25 17.84 -13.87
C ILE A 5 -29.45 16.37 -13.50
N ALA A 6 -30.33 15.64 -14.19
CA ALA A 6 -30.49 14.19 -14.00
C ALA A 6 -29.26 13.38 -14.46
N LEU A 7 -28.57 13.84 -15.52
CA LEU A 7 -27.36 13.18 -16.03
C LEU A 7 -26.12 13.42 -15.14
N LEU A 8 -26.03 14.58 -14.49
CA LEU A 8 -25.02 14.89 -13.47
C LEU A 8 -25.28 14.18 -12.13
N ALA A 9 -26.55 13.98 -11.76
CA ALA A 9 -26.90 13.18 -10.60
C ALA A 9 -26.62 11.68 -10.82
N ALA A 10 -26.90 11.15 -12.03
CA ALA A 10 -26.62 9.75 -12.36
C ALA A 10 -25.12 9.43 -12.55
N THR A 11 -24.29 10.42 -12.88
CA THR A 11 -22.83 10.25 -12.99
C THR A 11 -22.10 10.43 -11.66
N ALA A 12 -22.69 11.17 -10.70
CA ALA A 12 -22.17 11.25 -9.33
C ALA A 12 -22.42 9.96 -8.51
N THR A 13 -23.45 9.17 -8.86
CA THR A 13 -23.73 7.86 -8.23
C THR A 13 -23.02 6.68 -8.91
N ALA A 14 -22.24 6.91 -9.97
CA ALA A 14 -21.59 5.84 -10.74
C ALA A 14 -20.07 5.74 -10.52
N LEU A 15 -19.51 6.44 -9.52
CA LEU A 15 -18.20 6.12 -8.97
C LEU A 15 -18.41 5.37 -7.66
N SER A 16 -18.91 4.12 -7.78
CA SER A 16 -18.69 3.10 -6.77
C SER A 16 -17.17 2.91 -6.66
N SER A 17 -16.55 3.64 -5.74
CA SER A 17 -15.14 3.46 -5.43
C SER A 17 -15.03 2.34 -4.42
N THR A 18 -14.54 1.18 -4.89
CA THR A 18 -14.29 0.02 -4.05
C THR A 18 -13.33 0.36 -2.89
N SER A 19 -13.43 -0.32 -1.75
CA SER A 19 -12.73 -0.07 -0.47
C SER A 19 -11.21 -0.13 -0.62
N HIS A 20 -10.75 -0.82 -1.67
CA HIS A 20 -9.39 -0.80 -2.20
C HIS A 20 -8.85 0.59 -2.58
N ARG A 21 -9.70 1.59 -2.81
CA ARG A 21 -9.29 2.95 -3.20
C ARG A 21 -9.06 3.90 -2.03
N ILE A 22 -9.56 3.58 -0.84
CA ILE A 22 -9.41 4.40 0.38
C ILE A 22 -8.27 3.87 1.25
N TYR A 23 -8.03 2.55 1.22
CA TYR A 23 -6.96 1.89 1.95
C TYR A 23 -6.09 1.10 0.98
N PRO A 24 -4.81 1.44 0.82
CA PRO A 24 -3.91 0.73 -0.07
C PRO A 24 -3.51 -0.64 0.51
N GLY A 25 -3.33 -1.63 -0.36
CA GLY A 25 -2.94 -2.99 0.04
C GLY A 25 -4.06 -3.77 0.71
N ARG A 26 -3.72 -4.61 1.70
CA ARG A 26 -4.66 -5.56 2.31
C ARG A 26 -5.61 -4.95 3.34
N LEU A 27 -5.31 -3.75 3.87
CA LEU A 27 -6.24 -3.00 4.75
C LEU A 27 -7.38 -2.29 4.00
N GLY A 28 -7.55 -2.50 2.70
CA GLY A 28 -8.79 -2.16 1.98
C GLY A 28 -9.68 -3.36 1.70
N THR A 29 -9.27 -4.54 2.16
CA THR A 29 -9.86 -5.82 1.80
C THR A 29 -10.51 -6.46 3.03
N ALA A 30 -11.80 -6.77 2.89
CA ALA A 30 -12.46 -7.70 3.77
C ALA A 30 -12.14 -9.13 3.30
N PHE A 31 -11.74 -10.00 4.21
CA PHE A 31 -11.47 -11.40 3.92
C PHE A 31 -12.58 -12.27 4.46
N ARG A 32 -13.01 -13.21 3.64
CA ARG A 32 -13.91 -14.27 4.08
C ARG A 32 -13.14 -15.56 4.29
N ILE A 33 -13.24 -16.11 5.48
CA ILE A 33 -12.57 -17.35 5.86
C ILE A 33 -13.64 -18.39 6.15
N LYS A 34 -13.84 -19.30 5.20
CA LYS A 34 -14.70 -20.47 5.41
C LYS A 34 -14.10 -21.36 6.50
N GLN A 35 -14.94 -21.83 7.43
CA GLN A 35 -14.51 -22.69 8.54
C GLN A 35 -13.29 -22.13 9.29
N CYS A 36 -13.28 -20.82 9.55
CA CYS A 36 -12.24 -20.17 10.37
C CYS A 36 -12.17 -20.79 11.76
N VAL A 37 -13.35 -21.02 12.33
CA VAL A 37 -13.59 -21.80 13.53
C VAL A 37 -14.27 -23.11 13.10
N PRO A 38 -13.94 -24.28 13.70
CA PRO A 38 -14.68 -25.50 13.45
C PRO A 38 -16.19 -25.28 13.65
N ARG A 39 -16.99 -25.77 12.71
CA ARG A 39 -18.45 -25.57 12.71
C ARG A 39 -19.10 -26.00 14.03
N GLU A 40 -18.65 -27.14 14.57
CA GLU A 40 -19.14 -27.69 15.84
C GLU A 40 -18.84 -26.78 17.05
N ASP A 41 -17.66 -26.17 17.09
CA ASP A 41 -17.28 -25.23 18.13
C ASP A 41 -18.14 -23.95 18.04
N ALA A 42 -18.33 -23.43 16.83
CA ALA A 42 -19.14 -22.23 16.60
C ALA A 42 -20.61 -22.45 17.00
N LEU A 43 -21.20 -23.58 16.62
CA LEU A 43 -22.57 -23.95 17.02
C LEU A 43 -22.69 -24.13 18.52
N ALA A 44 -21.72 -24.79 19.17
CA ALA A 44 -21.74 -24.97 20.63
C ALA A 44 -21.71 -23.63 21.38
N ILE A 45 -20.96 -22.64 20.88
CA ILE A 45 -20.95 -21.28 21.43
C ILE A 45 -22.29 -20.59 21.15
N GLY A 46 -22.85 -20.73 19.94
CA GLY A 46 -24.17 -20.20 19.57
C GLY A 46 -25.29 -20.73 20.47
N GLU A 47 -25.29 -22.03 20.77
CA GLU A 47 -26.23 -22.67 21.69
C GLU A 47 -26.11 -22.12 23.12
N LYS A 48 -24.88 -21.93 23.61
CA LYS A 48 -24.63 -21.30 24.93
C LYS A 48 -25.17 -19.87 24.97
N ALA A 49 -24.96 -19.08 23.91
CA ALA A 49 -25.47 -17.72 23.81
C ALA A 49 -27.01 -17.71 23.86
N LEU A 50 -27.68 -18.56 23.07
CA LEU A 50 -29.14 -18.65 23.04
C LEU A 50 -29.75 -19.11 24.37
N ALA A 51 -29.00 -19.87 25.17
CA ALA A 51 -29.44 -20.30 26.50
C ALA A 51 -29.35 -19.20 27.58
N LEU A 52 -28.72 -18.05 27.28
CA LEU A 52 -28.62 -16.94 28.23
C LEU A 52 -29.98 -16.28 28.49
N PRO A 53 -30.25 -15.84 29.73
CA PRO A 53 -31.49 -15.13 30.04
C PRO A 53 -31.52 -13.76 29.35
N PRO A 54 -32.71 -13.17 29.09
CA PRO A 54 -32.82 -11.85 28.46
C PRO A 54 -32.04 -10.74 29.17
N SER A 55 -31.85 -10.85 30.49
CA SER A 55 -31.07 -9.89 31.29
C SER A 55 -29.56 -9.92 31.03
N ALA A 56 -29.05 -10.93 30.34
CA ALA A 56 -27.64 -11.03 29.97
C ALA A 56 -27.31 -10.23 28.70
N TRP A 57 -28.33 -9.78 27.96
CA TRP A 57 -28.17 -9.03 26.72
C TRP A 57 -28.36 -7.54 26.98
N ALA A 58 -27.36 -6.74 26.63
CA ALA A 58 -27.34 -5.29 26.80
C ALA A 58 -27.41 -4.59 25.44
N SER A 59 -27.90 -3.35 25.41
CA SER A 59 -27.95 -2.53 24.20
C SER A 59 -27.20 -1.21 24.27
N ASP A 60 -26.51 -0.97 25.38
CA ASP A 60 -25.78 0.26 25.70
C ASP A 60 -24.26 0.07 25.76
N ARG A 61 -23.75 -1.11 25.40
CA ARG A 61 -22.30 -1.36 25.31
C ARG A 61 -21.62 -0.52 24.23
N HIS A 62 -22.36 -0.11 23.18
CA HIS A 62 -21.87 0.74 22.10
C HIS A 62 -22.79 1.94 21.84
N ALA A 63 -22.30 3.15 22.15
CA ALA A 63 -23.12 4.37 22.21
C ALA A 63 -23.60 4.91 20.84
N SER A 64 -22.88 4.60 19.76
CA SER A 64 -23.16 5.14 18.41
C SER A 64 -24.04 4.21 17.58
N TYR A 65 -23.92 2.90 17.80
CA TYR A 65 -24.61 1.85 17.04
C TYR A 65 -24.98 0.74 18.02
N ALA A 66 -26.19 0.83 18.57
CA ALA A 66 -26.67 -0.10 19.58
C ALA A 66 -26.93 -1.48 18.96
N THR A 67 -26.18 -2.47 19.41
CA THR A 67 -26.41 -3.90 19.17
C THR A 67 -27.11 -4.52 20.36
N LEU A 68 -27.73 -5.70 20.22
CA LEU A 68 -28.15 -6.51 21.37
C LEU A 68 -27.05 -7.53 21.64
N ASP A 69 -26.21 -7.30 22.63
CA ASP A 69 -24.97 -8.06 22.80
C ASP A 69 -24.58 -8.35 24.25
N THR A 70 -23.62 -9.26 24.41
CA THR A 70 -23.05 -9.67 25.69
C THR A 70 -21.56 -10.02 25.51
N SER A 71 -20.79 -10.06 26.59
CA SER A 71 -19.35 -10.39 26.52
C SER A 71 -19.16 -11.81 25.96
N ALA A 72 -18.22 -11.98 25.02
CA ALA A 72 -17.94 -13.30 24.45
C ALA A 72 -17.38 -14.26 25.50
N HIS A 73 -16.61 -13.76 26.46
CA HIS A 73 -16.06 -14.55 27.56
C HIS A 73 -17.10 -14.96 28.61
N ASP A 74 -18.22 -14.24 28.70
CA ASP A 74 -19.36 -14.64 29.55
C ASP A 74 -20.17 -15.77 28.89
N VAL A 75 -20.22 -15.82 27.55
CA VAL A 75 -20.81 -16.93 26.79
C VAL A 75 -19.89 -18.16 26.81
N GLU A 76 -18.60 -17.95 26.56
CA GLU A 76 -17.59 -19.00 26.46
C GLU A 76 -16.29 -18.56 27.14
N PRO A 77 -16.02 -19.01 28.38
CA PRO A 77 -14.79 -18.68 29.09
C PRO A 77 -13.50 -19.09 28.35
N GLN A 78 -13.58 -20.06 27.42
CA GLN A 78 -12.47 -20.52 26.60
C GLN A 78 -12.39 -19.82 25.22
N PHE A 79 -13.10 -18.70 25.03
CA PHE A 79 -13.22 -18.00 23.75
C PHE A 79 -11.85 -17.74 23.11
N ASP A 80 -10.86 -17.36 23.91
CA ASP A 80 -9.52 -17.06 23.39
C ASP A 80 -8.85 -18.28 22.75
N SER A 81 -9.01 -19.44 23.37
CA SER A 81 -8.40 -20.68 22.88
C SER A 81 -9.15 -21.29 21.70
N ILE A 82 -10.47 -21.10 21.63
CA ILE A 82 -11.35 -21.70 20.62
C ILE A 82 -11.47 -20.79 19.39
N VAL A 83 -11.77 -19.51 19.59
CA VAL A 83 -12.04 -18.54 18.52
C VAL A 83 -10.83 -17.65 18.26
N TRP A 84 -10.35 -16.92 19.27
CA TRP A 84 -9.33 -15.89 19.07
C TRP A 84 -8.02 -16.46 18.50
N SER A 85 -7.51 -17.58 19.02
CA SER A 85 -6.26 -18.19 18.54
C SER A 85 -6.28 -18.46 17.03
N ARG A 86 -7.42 -18.92 16.50
CA ARG A 86 -7.62 -19.22 15.08
C ARG A 86 -7.80 -17.94 14.28
N VAL A 87 -8.66 -17.04 14.75
CA VAL A 87 -8.92 -15.75 14.10
C VAL A 87 -7.66 -14.91 14.03
N ARG A 88 -6.86 -14.85 15.11
CA ARG A 88 -5.59 -14.14 15.21
C ARG A 88 -4.58 -14.62 14.19
N ALA A 89 -4.41 -15.95 14.05
CA ALA A 89 -3.53 -16.52 13.03
C ALA A 89 -4.00 -16.16 11.61
N ARG A 90 -5.32 -16.11 11.38
CA ARG A 90 -5.89 -15.67 10.09
C ARG A 90 -5.73 -14.17 9.86
N LEU A 91 -5.93 -13.32 10.86
CA LEU A 91 -5.69 -11.88 10.81
C LEU A 91 -4.22 -11.59 10.49
N ALA A 92 -3.29 -12.26 11.17
CA ALA A 92 -1.87 -12.14 10.92
C ALA A 92 -1.50 -12.50 9.47
N HIS A 93 -2.07 -13.59 8.96
CA HIS A 93 -1.84 -14.03 7.58
C HIS A 93 -2.50 -13.12 6.54
N CYS A 94 -3.76 -12.72 6.78
CA CYS A 94 -4.55 -11.89 5.88
C CYS A 94 -3.98 -10.48 5.78
N TYR A 95 -3.53 -9.89 6.89
CA TYR A 95 -3.05 -8.51 6.94
C TYR A 95 -1.53 -8.39 7.02
N GLU A 96 -0.81 -9.51 7.02
CA GLU A 96 0.67 -9.58 7.05
C GLU A 96 1.29 -8.86 8.25
N VAL A 97 0.55 -8.85 9.36
CA VAL A 97 0.98 -8.32 10.66
C VAL A 97 1.58 -9.47 11.48
N PRO A 98 2.68 -9.26 12.24
CA PRO A 98 3.19 -10.27 13.15
C PRO A 98 2.08 -10.73 14.11
N GLU A 99 1.83 -12.04 14.16
CA GLU A 99 0.75 -12.57 15.01
C GLU A 99 0.92 -12.12 16.46
N ALA A 100 2.16 -12.08 16.96
CA ALA A 100 2.52 -11.63 18.30
C ALA A 100 2.07 -10.19 18.61
N ALA A 101 1.94 -9.33 17.61
CA ALA A 101 1.51 -7.94 17.77
C ALA A 101 -0.03 -7.80 17.86
N LEU A 102 -0.80 -8.82 17.51
CA LEU A 102 -2.27 -8.73 17.55
C LEU A 102 -2.78 -8.96 18.97
N CYS A 103 -3.49 -7.95 19.49
CA CYS A 103 -4.12 -7.93 20.81
C CYS A 103 -5.63 -7.80 20.68
N LEU A 104 -6.38 -8.72 21.30
CA LEU A 104 -7.84 -8.62 21.35
C LEU A 104 -8.23 -7.58 22.40
N ILE A 105 -8.88 -6.49 21.99
CA ILE A 105 -9.29 -5.40 22.87
C ILE A 105 -10.63 -5.72 23.53
N ASP A 106 -11.60 -6.13 22.70
CA ASP A 106 -12.94 -6.50 23.14
C ASP A 106 -13.46 -7.62 22.24
N ALA A 107 -14.27 -8.51 22.81
CA ALA A 107 -14.99 -9.54 22.09
C ALA A 107 -16.37 -9.73 22.69
N PHE A 108 -17.37 -9.77 21.82
CA PHE A 108 -18.76 -9.84 22.23
C PHE A 108 -19.60 -10.65 21.26
N VAL A 109 -20.69 -11.22 21.77
CA VAL A 109 -21.66 -11.95 20.97
C VAL A 109 -22.87 -11.07 20.73
N VAL A 110 -23.24 -10.89 19.47
CA VAL A 110 -24.38 -10.08 19.04
C VAL A 110 -25.51 -10.98 18.57
N ARG A 111 -26.73 -10.60 18.94
CA ARG A 111 -27.97 -11.27 18.56
C ARG A 111 -28.83 -10.38 17.67
N TYR A 112 -29.23 -10.92 16.52
CA TYR A 112 -30.16 -10.30 15.59
C TYR A 112 -31.40 -11.18 15.43
N ASP A 113 -32.53 -10.75 15.99
CA ASP A 113 -33.82 -11.41 15.79
C ASP A 113 -34.60 -10.73 14.66
N ALA A 114 -35.21 -11.51 13.76
CA ALA A 114 -36.01 -10.97 12.66
C ALA A 114 -37.16 -10.06 13.12
N ASP A 115 -37.72 -10.34 14.30
CA ASP A 115 -38.85 -9.60 14.86
C ASP A 115 -38.44 -8.36 15.68
N ALA A 116 -37.13 -8.06 15.79
CA ALA A 116 -36.60 -6.96 16.62
C ALA A 116 -36.70 -5.56 15.98
N GLY A 117 -37.34 -5.43 14.82
CA GLY A 117 -37.49 -4.14 14.13
C GLY A 117 -36.15 -3.57 13.67
N ASP A 118 -35.75 -2.42 14.21
CA ASP A 118 -34.46 -1.77 13.90
C ASP A 118 -33.26 -2.53 14.50
N GLY A 119 -33.49 -3.37 15.53
CA GLY A 119 -32.45 -4.25 16.11
C GLY A 119 -32.16 -5.51 15.29
N ALA A 120 -32.84 -5.69 14.14
CA ALA A 120 -32.61 -6.80 13.22
C ALA A 120 -31.54 -6.48 12.17
N GLU A 121 -31.05 -5.23 12.11
CA GLU A 121 -30.05 -4.76 11.16
C GLU A 121 -29.08 -3.79 11.87
N LEU A 122 -27.96 -3.48 11.23
CA LEU A 122 -27.04 -2.49 11.75
C LEU A 122 -26.66 -1.53 10.63
N ALA A 123 -26.98 -0.25 10.83
CA ALA A 123 -26.68 0.79 9.86
C ALA A 123 -25.17 0.86 9.57
N PRO A 124 -24.77 1.25 8.35
CA PRO A 124 -23.36 1.36 8.02
C PRO A 124 -22.57 2.27 8.96
N HIS A 125 -21.48 1.75 9.50
CA HIS A 125 -20.63 2.33 10.54
C HIS A 125 -19.17 1.92 10.35
N ARG A 126 -18.33 2.36 11.30
CA ARG A 126 -16.92 2.01 11.45
C ARG A 126 -16.69 1.63 12.91
N ASP A 127 -15.78 0.69 13.13
CA ASP A 127 -15.46 0.20 14.46
C ASP A 127 -14.37 1.04 15.14
N ALA A 128 -14.28 0.87 16.46
CA ALA A 128 -13.18 1.39 17.24
C ALA A 128 -12.02 0.37 17.21
N GLY A 129 -11.02 0.61 16.38
CA GLY A 129 -9.82 -0.21 16.29
C GLY A 129 -9.29 -0.38 14.86
N PRO A 130 -8.04 -0.84 14.70
CA PRO A 130 -7.44 -1.06 13.38
C PRO A 130 -8.01 -2.28 12.66
N LEU A 131 -8.29 -3.38 13.37
CA LEU A 131 -8.86 -4.60 12.80
C LEU A 131 -10.09 -5.06 13.57
N SER A 132 -11.02 -5.66 12.86
CA SER A 132 -12.24 -6.26 13.37
C SER A 132 -12.49 -7.62 12.74
N PHE A 133 -13.26 -8.45 13.42
CA PHE A 133 -13.76 -9.69 12.86
C PHE A 133 -15.19 -9.98 13.28
N ASN A 134 -15.91 -10.70 12.43
CA ASN A 134 -17.21 -11.29 12.70
C ASN A 134 -17.12 -12.79 12.45
N VAL A 135 -17.53 -13.64 13.39
CA VAL A 135 -17.66 -15.10 13.22
C VAL A 135 -19.12 -15.47 13.36
N LEU A 136 -19.67 -16.19 12.39
CA LEU A 136 -21.05 -16.70 12.48
C LEU A 136 -21.11 -17.87 13.48
N LEU A 137 -22.03 -17.79 14.43
CA LEU A 137 -22.23 -18.81 15.47
C LEU A 137 -23.53 -19.61 15.29
N SER A 138 -24.51 -19.09 14.55
CA SER A 138 -25.76 -19.78 14.21
C SER A 138 -25.64 -20.60 12.91
N ASP A 139 -26.41 -21.68 12.80
CA ASP A 139 -26.53 -22.47 11.57
C ASP A 139 -27.09 -21.60 10.44
N GLY A 140 -26.43 -21.57 9.28
CA GLY A 140 -26.85 -20.76 8.14
C GLY A 140 -28.25 -21.09 7.60
N SER A 141 -28.79 -22.27 7.92
CA SER A 141 -30.13 -22.69 7.52
C SER A 141 -31.25 -22.21 8.46
N ASP A 142 -30.90 -21.75 9.67
CA ASP A 142 -31.88 -21.37 10.70
C ASP A 142 -32.37 -19.92 10.58
N PHE A 143 -31.69 -19.09 9.79
CA PHE A 143 -32.02 -17.67 9.58
C PHE A 143 -31.88 -17.26 8.11
N ASP A 144 -32.52 -16.15 7.74
CA ASP A 144 -32.36 -15.53 6.42
C ASP A 144 -31.87 -14.08 6.57
N GLY A 145 -31.07 -13.59 5.63
CA GLY A 145 -30.53 -12.23 5.65
C GLY A 145 -29.33 -12.10 6.59
N GLY A 146 -29.13 -10.93 7.20
CA GLY A 146 -28.13 -10.78 8.26
C GLY A 146 -26.67 -10.60 7.82
N ALA A 147 -26.34 -10.80 6.54
CA ALA A 147 -24.95 -10.74 6.08
C ALA A 147 -24.29 -9.37 6.36
N THR A 148 -23.01 -9.41 6.68
CA THR A 148 -22.16 -8.21 6.77
C THR A 148 -21.97 -7.63 5.38
N THR A 149 -22.32 -6.36 5.18
CA THR A 149 -22.14 -5.65 3.91
C THR A 149 -21.17 -4.51 4.06
N PHE A 150 -20.38 -4.29 3.02
CA PHE A 150 -19.41 -3.21 2.94
C PHE A 150 -19.93 -2.20 1.93
N VAL A 151 -20.19 -0.96 2.36
CA VAL A 151 -20.86 0.04 1.52
C VAL A 151 -20.05 0.38 0.28
N ASP A 152 -18.74 0.30 0.43
CA ASP A 152 -17.78 0.66 -0.58
C ASP A 152 -17.09 -0.58 -1.15
N ALA A 153 -17.58 -1.82 -1.06
CA ALA A 153 -16.92 -2.97 -1.71
C ALA A 153 -17.86 -3.73 -2.63
N ASP A 154 -17.35 -4.28 -3.74
CA ASP A 154 -18.06 -5.28 -4.57
C ASP A 154 -18.07 -6.64 -3.82
N PHE A 155 -18.56 -6.62 -2.58
CA PHE A 155 -18.71 -7.79 -1.73
C PHE A 155 -20.21 -8.00 -1.50
N ASP A 156 -20.82 -8.78 -2.40
CA ASP A 156 -22.21 -9.19 -2.22
C ASP A 156 -22.25 -10.26 -1.13
N GLY A 157 -23.07 -10.05 -0.10
CA GLY A 157 -23.14 -10.96 1.03
C GLY A 157 -23.74 -12.29 0.60
N VAL A 158 -22.92 -13.33 0.51
CA VAL A 158 -23.34 -14.71 0.17
C VAL A 158 -23.35 -15.57 1.44
N ASP A 159 -24.31 -16.50 1.53
CA ASP A 159 -24.56 -17.50 2.59
C ASP A 159 -23.33 -17.88 3.45
N GLU A 160 -23.32 -17.38 4.69
CA GLU A 160 -22.41 -17.78 5.78
C GLU A 160 -23.01 -19.00 6.50
N ASP A 161 -22.15 -19.95 6.89
CA ASP A 161 -22.52 -21.03 7.81
C ASP A 161 -21.67 -20.93 9.08
N ALA A 162 -22.10 -21.61 10.15
CA ALA A 162 -21.45 -21.54 11.45
C ALA A 162 -19.94 -21.84 11.35
N GLY A 163 -19.13 -20.96 11.95
CA GLY A 163 -17.67 -21.03 11.93
C GLY A 163 -17.00 -20.25 10.79
N ASP A 164 -17.77 -19.77 9.81
CA ASP A 164 -17.27 -18.80 8.84
C ASP A 164 -16.95 -17.47 9.51
N ALA A 165 -15.87 -16.82 9.08
CA ALA A 165 -15.48 -15.50 9.56
C ALA A 165 -15.38 -14.48 8.42
N VAL A 166 -15.73 -13.25 8.75
CA VAL A 166 -15.41 -12.04 7.97
C VAL A 166 -14.38 -11.26 8.77
N LEU A 167 -13.19 -11.09 8.21
CA LEU A 167 -12.12 -10.27 8.78
C LEU A 167 -12.10 -8.96 8.01
N HIS A 168 -12.04 -7.83 8.69
CA HIS A 168 -12.00 -6.55 8.02
C HIS A 168 -11.23 -5.50 8.84
N PRO A 169 -10.68 -4.47 8.17
CA PRO A 169 -10.23 -3.27 8.86
C PRO A 169 -11.39 -2.65 9.62
N GLY A 170 -11.18 -2.26 10.88
CA GLY A 170 -12.22 -1.65 11.70
C GLY A 170 -12.74 -0.34 11.11
N GLN A 171 -11.87 0.40 10.42
CA GLN A 171 -12.25 1.62 9.71
C GLN A 171 -12.99 1.35 8.39
N THR A 172 -13.10 0.12 7.88
CA THR A 172 -13.89 -0.10 6.65
C THR A 172 -15.37 0.12 6.93
N ARG A 173 -16.03 0.95 6.12
CA ARG A 173 -17.45 1.28 6.30
C ARG A 173 -18.34 0.06 5.99
N HIS A 174 -18.97 -0.49 7.02
CA HIS A 174 -19.72 -1.74 6.93
C HIS A 174 -20.99 -1.72 7.79
N GLY A 175 -21.91 -2.63 7.54
CA GLY A 175 -23.14 -2.77 8.31
C GLY A 175 -23.67 -4.21 8.27
N GLY A 176 -24.70 -4.48 9.06
CA GLY A 176 -25.41 -5.76 9.04
C GLY A 176 -26.71 -5.61 8.26
N ARG A 177 -26.90 -6.38 7.18
CA ARG A 177 -28.21 -6.45 6.52
C ARG A 177 -29.25 -6.96 7.51
N ARG A 178 -30.51 -6.57 7.29
CA ARG A 178 -31.64 -7.07 8.08
C ARG A 178 -31.68 -8.60 8.06
N THR A 179 -31.76 -9.20 9.24
CA THR A 179 -32.23 -10.57 9.43
C THR A 179 -33.73 -10.60 9.19
N THR A 180 -34.19 -11.40 8.23
CA THR A 180 -35.61 -11.43 7.80
C THR A 180 -36.35 -12.67 8.29
N ARG A 181 -35.64 -13.69 8.77
CA ARG A 181 -36.19 -14.89 9.40
C ARG A 181 -35.23 -15.41 10.46
N GLY A 182 -35.77 -15.93 11.56
CA GLY A 182 -34.99 -16.60 12.59
C GLY A 182 -34.14 -15.65 13.45
N THR A 183 -33.15 -16.23 14.13
CA THR A 183 -32.21 -15.53 14.99
C THR A 183 -30.80 -15.80 14.50
N ARG A 184 -30.08 -14.73 14.16
CA ARG A 184 -28.67 -14.79 13.76
C ARG A 184 -27.79 -14.39 14.95
N ILE A 185 -26.80 -15.23 15.27
CA ILE A 185 -25.83 -14.99 16.34
C ILE A 185 -24.44 -14.89 15.74
N ILE A 186 -23.70 -13.83 16.06
CA ILE A 186 -22.30 -13.66 15.66
C ILE A 186 -21.42 -13.33 16.85
N ALA A 187 -20.15 -13.76 16.82
CA ALA A 187 -19.11 -13.18 17.65
C ALA A 187 -18.43 -12.06 16.88
N VAL A 188 -18.27 -10.90 17.52
CA VAL A 188 -17.56 -9.73 17.02
C VAL A 188 -16.34 -9.51 17.90
N GLY A 189 -15.21 -9.10 17.33
CA GLY A 189 -14.08 -8.66 18.13
C GLY A 189 -13.32 -7.52 17.50
N PHE A 190 -12.83 -6.63 18.37
CA PHE A 190 -11.98 -5.49 18.02
C PHE A 190 -10.54 -5.79 18.42
N VAL A 191 -9.60 -5.52 17.51
CA VAL A 191 -8.22 -5.97 17.61
C VAL A 191 -7.28 -4.79 17.45
N GLU A 192 -6.34 -4.64 18.38
CA GLU A 192 -5.21 -3.71 18.34
C GLU A 192 -3.95 -4.38 17.76
N ILE A 193 -2.98 -3.53 17.40
CA ILE A 193 -1.64 -3.95 16.97
C ILE A 193 -0.62 -3.30 17.91
N ASP A 194 -0.01 -4.09 18.81
CA ASP A 194 1.01 -3.67 19.77
C ASP A 194 2.25 -3.08 19.07
N GLY A 195 2.77 -1.97 19.60
CA GLY A 195 3.96 -1.28 19.08
C GLY A 195 3.68 -0.14 18.10
N PHE A 196 2.40 0.22 17.92
CA PHE A 196 1.97 1.42 17.21
C PHE A 196 1.50 2.49 18.21
N GLU A 197 2.30 3.55 18.41
CA GLU A 197 1.81 4.75 19.10
C GLU A 197 0.95 5.57 18.13
N VAL A 198 -0.36 5.56 18.34
CA VAL A 198 -1.29 6.43 17.63
C VAL A 198 -1.09 7.85 18.16
N ASN A 199 -0.45 8.71 17.38
CA ASN A 199 -0.29 10.12 17.76
C ASN A 199 -1.27 10.96 16.93
N VAL A 200 -2.56 10.73 17.17
CA VAL A 200 -3.58 11.70 16.77
C VAL A 200 -3.35 12.93 17.62
N ASP A 201 -3.26 14.12 17.04
CA ASP A 201 -3.42 15.37 17.81
C ASP A 201 -4.76 15.29 18.58
N GLY A 202 -4.70 14.83 19.83
CA GLY A 202 -5.85 14.52 20.69
C GLY A 202 -5.93 13.12 21.33
N TYR A 203 -5.04 12.16 21.02
CA TYR A 203 -5.06 10.81 21.62
C TYR A 203 -3.92 10.63 22.63
N ASP A 204 -4.23 10.87 23.91
CA ASP A 204 -3.35 10.53 25.03
C ASP A 204 -3.71 9.11 25.50
N GLY A 205 -2.74 8.19 25.58
CA GLY A 205 -2.93 6.82 26.07
C GLY A 205 -3.50 6.74 27.49
N ALA A 206 -3.40 7.80 28.29
CA ALA A 206 -4.06 7.91 29.60
C ALA A 206 -5.57 8.28 29.51
N ALA A 207 -6.08 8.57 28.31
CA ALA A 207 -7.47 8.90 28.04
C ALA A 207 -8.36 7.68 27.78
N SER A 208 -7.83 6.46 27.64
CA SER A 208 -8.63 5.22 27.53
C SER A 208 -9.62 5.05 28.69
N GLU A 209 -9.18 5.28 29.93
CA GLU A 209 -10.07 5.21 31.12
C GLU A 209 -10.97 6.45 31.30
N ARG A 210 -10.63 7.58 30.65
CA ARG A 210 -11.30 8.88 30.83
C ARG A 210 -12.33 9.15 29.73
N HIS A 211 -12.08 8.69 28.50
CA HIS A 211 -12.99 8.71 27.36
C HIS A 211 -14.21 7.79 27.57
N GLN A 212 -14.02 6.67 28.28
CA GLN A 212 -15.12 5.83 28.78
C GLN A 212 -16.05 6.58 29.76
N ARG A 213 -15.58 7.63 30.46
CA ARG A 213 -16.38 8.43 31.39
C ARG A 213 -16.97 9.71 30.78
N ASP A 214 -16.29 10.32 29.80
CA ASP A 214 -16.72 11.60 29.19
C ASP A 214 -17.81 11.44 28.11
N LEU A 215 -17.99 10.24 27.55
CA LEU A 215 -19.16 9.89 26.73
C LEU A 215 -20.50 9.98 27.52
N GLY A 216 -20.43 10.04 28.85
CA GLY A 216 -21.58 10.21 29.74
C GLY A 216 -22.09 11.64 29.96
N ARG A 217 -21.41 12.70 29.49
CA ARG A 217 -21.80 14.10 29.81
C ARG A 217 -22.18 15.00 28.64
N ALA A 218 -21.94 14.60 27.39
CA ALA A 218 -22.19 15.45 26.22
C ALA A 218 -23.68 15.55 25.80
N SER A 219 -24.59 14.91 26.54
CA SER A 219 -26.03 14.81 26.22
C SER A 219 -26.88 16.03 26.61
N ASN A 220 -26.34 17.03 27.32
CA ASN A 220 -27.11 18.20 27.77
C ASN A 220 -27.06 19.43 26.84
N LEU A 221 -26.23 19.46 25.78
CA LEU A 221 -26.05 20.68 24.97
C LEU A 221 -26.66 20.66 23.56
N ARG A 222 -27.16 19.52 23.07
CA ARG A 222 -27.75 19.43 21.71
C ARG A 222 -29.29 19.44 21.67
N ARG A 223 -29.95 20.05 22.66
CA ARG A 223 -31.41 20.31 22.65
C ARG A 223 -31.80 21.74 22.31
N LEU A 224 -30.87 22.59 21.93
CA LEU A 224 -31.18 23.97 21.52
C LEU A 224 -30.43 24.30 20.24
N GLN A 225 -31.11 24.11 19.12
CA GLN A 225 -31.21 25.06 17.99
C GLN A 225 -31.68 24.30 16.73
N SER A 226 -32.99 24.20 16.60
CA SER A 226 -33.62 24.12 15.28
C SER A 226 -33.93 25.54 14.83
N ARG A 227 -33.57 25.89 13.58
CA ARG A 227 -34.51 26.47 12.60
C ARG A 227 -33.84 26.87 11.26
N ALA A 228 -34.57 26.47 10.21
CA ALA A 228 -34.80 27.13 8.93
C ALA A 228 -33.82 26.96 7.74
N LEU A 229 -34.32 26.21 6.75
CA LEU A 229 -34.40 26.53 5.30
C LEU A 229 -33.11 26.94 4.55
N CYS A 230 -32.31 25.93 4.14
CA CYS A 230 -31.60 25.89 2.84
C CYS A 230 -30.91 24.51 2.61
N THR A 231 -31.60 23.40 2.88
CA THR A 231 -30.95 22.16 3.35
C THR A 231 -30.74 21.04 2.33
N THR A 232 -30.79 21.27 1.02
CA THR A 232 -30.51 20.18 0.06
C THR A 232 -29.13 20.32 -0.58
N PHE A 233 -28.76 21.50 -1.09
CA PHE A 233 -27.44 21.70 -1.70
C PHE A 233 -26.31 21.83 -0.65
N ALA A 234 -26.55 22.61 0.42
CA ALA A 234 -25.61 22.70 1.53
C ALA A 234 -25.43 21.37 2.28
N ARG A 235 -26.47 20.52 2.30
CA ARG A 235 -26.40 19.19 2.91
C ARG A 235 -25.64 18.20 2.03
N VAL A 236 -25.82 18.21 0.71
CA VAL A 236 -25.01 17.38 -0.21
C VAL A 236 -23.55 17.83 -0.25
N CYS A 237 -23.28 19.14 -0.20
CA CYS A 237 -21.91 19.64 -0.08
C CYS A 237 -21.30 19.37 1.30
N ALA A 238 -22.08 19.42 2.39
CA ALA A 238 -21.64 19.06 3.73
C ALA A 238 -21.43 17.55 3.88
N GLU A 239 -22.34 16.72 3.35
CA GLU A 239 -22.19 15.26 3.28
C GLU A 239 -20.98 14.90 2.41
N GLY A 240 -20.77 15.57 1.28
CA GLY A 240 -19.56 15.41 0.45
C GLY A 240 -18.27 15.89 1.12
N ALA A 241 -18.31 16.94 1.94
CA ALA A 241 -17.17 17.43 2.70
C ALA A 241 -16.87 16.54 3.93
N VAL A 242 -17.91 15.98 4.57
CA VAL A 242 -17.79 14.98 5.63
C VAL A 242 -17.18 13.70 5.05
N VAL A 243 -17.69 13.20 3.92
CA VAL A 243 -17.13 12.04 3.22
C VAL A 243 -15.68 12.28 2.78
N ARG A 244 -15.32 13.50 2.32
CA ARG A 244 -13.92 13.84 2.03
C ARG A 244 -13.03 13.86 3.27
N ARG A 245 -13.48 14.47 4.37
CA ARG A 245 -12.73 14.50 5.63
C ARG A 245 -12.58 13.11 6.25
N GLU A 246 -13.62 12.28 6.16
CA GLU A 246 -13.55 10.87 6.56
C GLU A 246 -12.53 10.13 5.70
N ARG A 247 -12.53 10.31 4.38
CA ARG A 247 -11.51 9.72 3.48
C ARG A 247 -10.09 10.19 3.75
N GLU A 248 -9.90 11.47 4.05
CA GLU A 248 -8.59 12.04 4.42
C GLU A 248 -8.10 11.48 5.76
N ALA A 249 -8.99 11.35 6.75
CA ALA A 249 -8.68 10.73 8.04
C ALA A 249 -8.41 9.22 7.90
N ASP A 250 -9.15 8.53 7.04
CA ASP A 250 -8.97 7.11 6.72
C ASP A 250 -7.61 6.85 6.05
N ALA A 251 -7.24 7.68 5.07
CA ALA A 251 -5.96 7.58 4.36
C ALA A 251 -4.77 7.89 5.29
N ALA A 252 -4.93 8.87 6.19
CA ALA A 252 -3.95 9.18 7.22
C ALA A 252 -3.77 8.00 8.18
N PHE A 253 -4.88 7.44 8.69
CA PHE A 253 -4.89 6.28 9.57
C PHE A 253 -4.30 5.02 8.91
N ALA A 254 -4.56 4.77 7.63
CA ALA A 254 -4.02 3.63 6.89
C ALA A 254 -2.50 3.71 6.69
N CYS A 255 -2.01 4.91 6.35
CA CYS A 255 -0.59 5.19 6.22
C CYS A 255 0.14 5.07 7.57
N GLU A 256 -0.52 5.49 8.65
CA GLU A 256 -0.02 5.41 10.03
C GLU A 256 -0.02 3.96 10.55
N MET A 257 -1.08 3.17 10.31
CA MET A 257 -1.26 1.81 10.83
C MET A 257 -0.48 0.70 10.10
N LEU A 258 -0.13 0.90 8.83
CA LEU A 258 0.63 -0.10 8.07
C LEU A 258 2.13 0.13 8.06
N GLN A 259 2.59 1.30 8.50
CA GLN A 259 3.87 1.86 8.04
C GLN A 259 4.00 1.82 6.50
N ALA A 260 2.88 1.67 5.77
CA ALA A 260 2.87 1.47 4.32
C ALA A 260 3.02 2.81 3.60
N THR A 261 4.23 3.37 3.71
CA THR A 261 4.66 4.47 2.88
C THR A 261 4.62 4.05 1.41
N PRO A 262 4.49 5.00 0.46
CA PRO A 262 4.67 4.72 -0.96
C PRO A 262 5.93 3.89 -1.23
N THR A 263 7.01 4.16 -0.49
CA THR A 263 8.28 3.44 -0.55
C THR A 263 8.19 1.98 -0.09
N SER A 264 7.48 1.68 0.99
CA SER A 264 7.41 0.29 1.47
C SER A 264 6.58 -0.60 0.56
N ARG A 265 5.58 -0.05 -0.16
CA ARG A 265 4.77 -0.81 -1.14
C ARG A 265 5.57 -1.27 -2.36
N ILE A 266 6.64 -0.55 -2.68
CA ILE A 266 7.55 -0.91 -3.76
C ILE A 266 8.80 -1.63 -3.26
N THR A 267 8.94 -1.90 -1.95
CA THR A 267 10.16 -2.50 -1.39
C THR A 267 9.92 -3.96 -1.05
N VAL A 268 10.67 -4.87 -1.69
CA VAL A 268 10.61 -6.31 -1.45
C VAL A 268 11.97 -6.78 -0.93
N ALA A 269 11.99 -7.41 0.24
CA ALA A 269 13.19 -8.09 0.72
C ALA A 269 13.35 -9.41 -0.05
N VAL A 270 14.54 -9.67 -0.58
CA VAL A 270 14.80 -10.86 -1.39
C VAL A 270 16.03 -11.62 -0.93
N SER A 271 15.99 -12.94 -1.09
CA SER A 271 17.18 -13.79 -1.06
C SER A 271 17.99 -13.66 -2.36
N THR A 272 19.23 -14.17 -2.38
CA THR A 272 20.08 -14.18 -3.60
C THR A 272 20.52 -15.60 -3.97
N PRO A 273 20.03 -16.18 -5.09
CA PRO A 273 19.00 -15.62 -5.98
C PRO A 273 17.61 -15.56 -5.31
N PRO A 274 16.71 -14.66 -5.74
CA PRO A 274 15.35 -14.60 -5.19
C PRO A 274 14.61 -15.92 -5.39
N SER A 275 13.80 -16.30 -4.39
CA SER A 275 12.86 -17.42 -4.48
C SER A 275 11.69 -17.08 -5.41
N ASP A 276 10.92 -18.09 -5.82
CA ASP A 276 9.73 -17.89 -6.68
C ASP A 276 8.70 -16.97 -6.02
N ARG A 277 8.50 -17.10 -4.70
CA ARG A 277 7.59 -16.23 -3.94
C ARG A 277 8.05 -14.77 -3.96
N GLU A 278 9.31 -14.53 -3.65
CA GLU A 278 9.90 -13.18 -3.64
C GLU A 278 9.92 -12.57 -5.04
N THR A 279 10.17 -13.39 -6.06
CA THR A 279 10.10 -12.99 -7.47
C THR A 279 8.68 -12.56 -7.82
N ASN A 280 7.66 -13.37 -7.51
CA ASN A 280 6.27 -13.06 -7.81
C ASN A 280 5.80 -11.77 -7.10
N GLU A 281 6.24 -11.55 -5.86
CA GLU A 281 5.95 -10.33 -5.10
C GLU A 281 6.60 -9.10 -5.76
N ALA A 282 7.89 -9.19 -6.11
CA ALA A 282 8.60 -8.13 -6.81
C ALA A 282 7.98 -7.82 -8.19
N SER A 283 7.57 -8.85 -8.93
CA SER A 283 6.92 -8.71 -10.22
C SER A 283 5.52 -8.09 -10.12
N ALA A 284 4.78 -8.41 -9.06
CA ALA A 284 3.50 -7.77 -8.77
C ALA A 284 3.70 -6.27 -8.48
N ALA A 285 4.68 -5.92 -7.65
CA ALA A 285 5.01 -4.53 -7.35
C ALA A 285 5.46 -3.77 -8.62
N LEU A 286 6.37 -4.34 -9.42
CA LEU A 286 6.82 -3.73 -10.67
C LEU A 286 5.65 -3.48 -11.64
N ARG A 287 4.77 -4.47 -11.81
CA ARG A 287 3.60 -4.37 -12.69
C ARG A 287 2.62 -3.30 -12.22
N GLU A 288 2.36 -3.22 -10.92
CA GLU A 288 1.41 -2.28 -10.35
C GLU A 288 1.94 -0.85 -10.32
N TYR A 289 3.18 -0.66 -9.87
CA TYR A 289 3.73 0.66 -9.54
C TYR A 289 4.69 1.21 -10.59
N GLY A 290 5.16 0.39 -11.53
CA GLY A 290 6.16 0.74 -12.54
C GLY A 290 7.61 0.64 -12.03
N VAL A 291 7.78 0.47 -10.72
CA VAL A 291 9.06 0.38 -10.02
C VAL A 291 8.98 -0.59 -8.83
N VAL A 292 10.09 -1.29 -8.56
CA VAL A 292 10.30 -2.10 -7.37
C VAL A 292 11.74 -1.95 -6.86
N VAL A 293 11.92 -1.95 -5.55
CA VAL A 293 13.19 -1.94 -4.83
C VAL A 293 13.40 -3.33 -4.23
N LEU A 294 14.43 -4.03 -4.66
CA LEU A 294 14.86 -5.31 -4.11
C LEU A 294 15.93 -5.06 -3.04
N ARG A 295 15.66 -5.44 -1.80
CA ARG A 295 16.56 -5.27 -0.66
C ARG A 295 17.19 -6.58 -0.23
N SER A 296 18.36 -6.47 0.42
CA SER A 296 19.13 -7.60 0.98
C SER A 296 19.70 -8.55 -0.08
N VAL A 297 20.15 -7.99 -1.21
CA VAL A 297 20.75 -8.76 -2.30
C VAL A 297 22.21 -9.15 -1.98
N ASP A 298 22.36 -10.17 -1.15
CA ASP A 298 23.66 -10.66 -0.67
C ASP A 298 24.59 -11.09 -1.81
N GLY A 299 25.85 -10.63 -1.76
CA GLY A 299 26.87 -11.01 -2.74
C GLY A 299 26.72 -10.35 -4.12
N LEU A 300 25.71 -9.50 -4.34
CA LEU A 300 25.55 -8.78 -5.62
C LEU A 300 26.81 -8.02 -6.02
N LEU A 301 27.40 -7.33 -5.04
CA LEU A 301 28.60 -6.51 -5.20
C LEU A 301 29.90 -7.30 -4.94
N ALA A 302 29.90 -8.63 -5.04
CA ALA A 302 31.12 -9.41 -4.98
C ALA A 302 32.13 -8.89 -6.03
N GLY A 303 33.36 -8.58 -5.60
CA GLY A 303 34.39 -7.99 -6.46
C GLY A 303 34.28 -6.47 -6.67
N VAL A 304 33.20 -5.82 -6.22
CA VAL A 304 33.02 -4.36 -6.27
C VAL A 304 33.02 -3.81 -4.85
N GLN A 305 34.04 -3.03 -4.50
CA GLN A 305 34.26 -2.43 -3.18
C GLN A 305 33.72 -1.00 -3.12
N LYS A 306 33.61 -0.43 -1.90
CA LYS A 306 33.26 1.00 -1.73
C LYS A 306 34.27 1.92 -2.42
N GLY A 307 35.55 1.55 -2.42
CA GLY A 307 36.62 2.29 -3.10
C GLY A 307 36.46 2.33 -4.62
N ASP A 308 35.75 1.38 -5.22
CA ASP A 308 35.56 1.35 -6.68
C ASP A 308 34.53 2.38 -7.14
N ALA A 309 33.57 2.70 -6.27
CA ALA A 309 32.64 3.82 -6.47
C ALA A 309 33.40 5.16 -6.50
N VAL A 310 34.40 5.31 -5.62
CA VAL A 310 35.28 6.48 -5.59
C VAL A 310 36.16 6.52 -6.83
N ALA A 311 36.79 5.40 -7.19
CA ALA A 311 37.62 5.28 -8.39
C ALA A 311 36.84 5.58 -9.68
N ALA A 312 35.56 5.20 -9.76
CA ALA A 312 34.70 5.57 -10.90
C ALA A 312 34.46 7.09 -10.97
N VAL A 313 34.31 7.76 -9.83
CA VAL A 313 34.20 9.23 -9.76
C VAL A 313 35.53 9.91 -10.11
N GLU A 314 36.66 9.38 -9.62
CA GLU A 314 38.00 9.88 -9.94
C GLU A 314 38.33 9.71 -11.43
N ALA A 315 38.00 8.56 -12.03
CA ALA A 315 38.17 8.32 -13.46
C ALA A 315 37.32 9.29 -14.30
N LEU A 316 36.13 9.65 -13.83
CA LEU A 316 35.35 10.72 -14.43
C LEU A 316 36.03 12.08 -14.26
N ASP A 317 36.55 12.40 -13.08
CA ASP A 317 37.30 13.65 -12.82
C ASP A 317 38.49 13.81 -13.75
N ASP A 318 39.27 12.75 -13.96
CA ASP A 318 40.42 12.74 -14.87
C ASP A 318 40.00 13.03 -16.33
N ARG A 319 38.86 12.49 -16.77
CA ARG A 319 38.29 12.77 -18.10
C ARG A 319 37.79 14.20 -18.25
N LEU A 320 37.27 14.78 -17.17
CA LEU A 320 36.78 16.17 -17.12
C LEU A 320 37.90 17.20 -16.89
N ALA A 321 39.11 16.75 -16.55
CA ALA A 321 40.23 17.62 -16.21
C ALA A 321 40.53 18.64 -17.33
N GLY A 322 40.57 19.92 -16.96
CA GLY A 322 40.80 21.03 -17.90
C GLY A 322 39.59 21.43 -18.75
N ARG A 323 38.45 20.72 -18.66
CA ARG A 323 37.19 21.06 -19.35
C ARG A 323 36.19 21.75 -18.43
N GLY A 324 36.29 21.50 -17.12
CA GLY A 324 35.35 21.99 -16.11
C GLY A 324 34.22 20.99 -15.85
N GLN A 325 33.70 20.97 -14.62
CA GLN A 325 32.66 19.99 -14.23
C GLN A 325 31.34 20.20 -14.97
N ASP A 326 31.13 21.36 -15.58
CA ASP A 326 29.89 21.71 -16.29
C ASP A 326 30.05 21.68 -17.82
N ALA A 327 31.13 21.10 -18.35
CA ALA A 327 31.34 21.04 -19.79
C ALA A 327 30.41 20.02 -20.45
N ALA A 328 29.81 20.39 -21.59
CA ALA A 328 29.27 19.40 -22.51
C ALA A 328 30.45 18.62 -23.11
N ILE A 329 30.36 17.30 -23.12
CA ILE A 329 31.46 16.41 -23.51
C ILE A 329 31.02 15.65 -24.75
N ASP A 330 31.79 15.80 -25.81
CA ASP A 330 31.62 15.05 -27.06
C ASP A 330 32.49 13.78 -26.99
N GLU A 331 32.13 12.86 -26.09
CA GLU A 331 32.79 11.56 -25.95
C GLU A 331 31.74 10.43 -25.96
N PRO A 332 31.93 9.34 -26.74
CA PRO A 332 30.92 8.29 -26.90
C PRO A 332 30.49 7.59 -25.60
N THR A 333 31.38 7.57 -24.59
CA THR A 333 31.17 6.86 -23.33
C THR A 333 30.93 7.80 -22.15
N LEU A 334 30.74 9.11 -22.38
CA LEU A 334 30.50 10.09 -21.33
C LEU A 334 29.49 11.15 -21.79
N ALA A 335 28.31 11.13 -21.18
CA ALA A 335 27.24 12.08 -21.44
C ALA A 335 27.00 12.99 -20.23
N ARG A 336 26.72 14.27 -20.49
CA ARG A 336 26.24 15.22 -19.47
C ARG A 336 24.71 15.15 -19.40
N ARG A 337 24.16 14.80 -18.24
CA ARG A 337 22.70 14.76 -17.99
C ARG A 337 22.19 16.08 -17.42
N SER A 338 22.98 16.75 -16.57
CA SER A 338 22.72 18.10 -16.06
C SER A 338 24.04 18.74 -15.59
N GLU A 339 24.02 19.97 -15.11
CA GLU A 339 25.22 20.73 -14.71
C GLU A 339 26.22 19.91 -13.89
N LEU A 340 25.74 19.21 -12.86
CA LEU A 340 26.58 18.41 -11.96
C LEU A 340 26.23 16.91 -11.98
N ARG A 341 25.66 16.42 -13.10
CA ARG A 341 25.35 14.99 -13.31
C ARG A 341 25.89 14.47 -14.62
N HIS A 342 26.68 13.42 -14.52
CA HIS A 342 27.33 12.76 -15.65
C HIS A 342 26.92 11.29 -15.69
N ASP A 343 26.88 10.76 -16.90
CA ASP A 343 26.60 9.36 -17.19
C ASP A 343 27.80 8.77 -17.93
N VAL A 344 28.36 7.72 -17.36
CA VAL A 344 29.55 7.04 -17.87
C VAL A 344 29.14 5.65 -18.36
N ARG A 345 29.34 5.36 -19.65
CA ARG A 345 29.15 4.00 -20.18
C ARG A 345 30.27 3.08 -19.69
N LEU A 346 29.88 1.89 -19.25
CA LEU A 346 30.77 0.86 -18.68
C LEU A 346 30.65 -0.48 -19.42
N ASP A 347 29.88 -0.51 -20.51
CA ASP A 347 29.62 -1.69 -21.33
C ASP A 347 30.70 -1.99 -22.37
N ASP A 348 31.56 -1.01 -22.68
CA ASP A 348 32.68 -1.23 -23.60
C ASP A 348 33.79 -2.08 -22.95
N SER A 349 34.07 -3.22 -23.59
CA SER A 349 34.82 -4.39 -23.09
C SER A 349 36.28 -4.21 -22.63
N THR A 350 36.80 -3.00 -22.39
CA THR A 350 38.25 -2.76 -22.34
C THR A 350 38.84 -2.20 -21.04
N ALA A 351 38.08 -1.80 -20.02
CA ALA A 351 38.71 -1.25 -18.81
C ALA A 351 38.64 -2.16 -17.57
N ASP A 352 37.53 -2.88 -17.34
CA ASP A 352 37.44 -3.72 -16.15
C ASP A 352 36.33 -4.79 -16.19
N PRO A 353 36.67 -6.10 -16.09
CA PRO A 353 35.68 -7.18 -16.14
C PRO A 353 34.67 -7.16 -14.97
N ARG A 354 34.98 -6.46 -13.87
CA ARG A 354 34.06 -6.39 -12.73
C ARG A 354 32.71 -5.75 -13.06
N TRP A 355 32.68 -4.81 -14.01
CA TRP A 355 31.46 -4.10 -14.41
C TRP A 355 30.56 -4.97 -15.28
N SER A 356 31.13 -5.72 -16.23
CA SER A 356 30.37 -6.70 -17.01
C SER A 356 29.85 -7.84 -16.11
N GLU A 357 30.66 -8.32 -15.16
CA GLU A 357 30.23 -9.34 -14.21
C GLU A 357 29.11 -8.83 -13.27
N LEU A 358 29.17 -7.57 -12.85
CA LEU A 358 28.08 -6.95 -12.08
C LEU A 358 26.83 -6.81 -12.95
N ALA A 359 26.98 -6.38 -14.21
CA ALA A 359 25.86 -6.27 -15.15
C ALA A 359 25.14 -7.60 -15.32
N ASP A 360 25.89 -8.70 -15.50
CA ASP A 360 25.33 -10.05 -15.64
C ASP A 360 24.56 -10.49 -14.40
N ARG A 361 25.09 -10.22 -13.20
CA ARG A 361 24.40 -10.55 -11.93
C ARG A 361 23.11 -9.76 -11.76
N VAL A 362 23.16 -8.45 -12.00
CA VAL A 362 21.99 -7.56 -11.91
C VAL A 362 20.93 -7.96 -12.93
N ALA A 363 21.33 -8.16 -14.19
CA ALA A 363 20.44 -8.61 -15.24
C ALA A 363 19.83 -9.98 -14.94
N GLY A 364 20.60 -10.93 -14.40
CA GLY A 364 20.10 -12.23 -13.99
C GLY A 364 18.94 -12.15 -12.97
N ILE A 365 19.03 -11.22 -12.01
CA ILE A 365 17.94 -10.97 -11.04
C ILE A 365 16.78 -10.23 -11.71
N ALA A 366 17.07 -9.16 -12.45
CA ALA A 366 16.06 -8.36 -13.13
C ALA A 366 15.22 -9.21 -14.10
N ARG A 367 15.86 -10.06 -14.91
CA ARG A 367 15.19 -10.97 -15.86
C ARG A 367 14.19 -11.90 -15.18
N ARG A 368 14.50 -12.40 -13.97
CA ARG A 368 13.57 -13.25 -13.21
C ARG A 368 12.31 -12.48 -12.82
N VAL A 369 12.49 -11.25 -12.32
CA VAL A 369 11.37 -10.38 -11.93
C VAL A 369 10.58 -9.91 -13.16
N ILE A 370 11.26 -9.56 -14.25
CA ILE A 370 10.60 -9.11 -15.48
C ILE A 370 9.81 -10.26 -16.10
N ALA A 371 10.38 -11.45 -16.27
CA ALA A 371 9.75 -12.56 -16.99
C ALA A 371 8.38 -12.99 -16.44
N GLU A 372 8.15 -12.85 -15.13
CA GLU A 372 6.85 -13.12 -14.50
C GLU A 372 5.82 -11.99 -14.75
N SER A 373 6.31 -10.76 -14.97
CA SER A 373 5.48 -9.60 -15.30
C SER A 373 5.22 -9.44 -16.79
N ASN A 374 6.22 -9.75 -17.61
CA ASN A 374 6.24 -9.64 -19.06
C ASN A 374 7.09 -10.82 -19.63
N PRO A 375 6.44 -11.95 -19.97
CA PRO A 375 7.13 -13.12 -20.49
C PRO A 375 7.86 -12.81 -21.81
N GLY A 376 9.16 -13.09 -21.84
CA GLY A 376 9.99 -12.81 -23.01
C GLY A 376 11.45 -13.19 -22.77
N GLU A 377 12.24 -13.12 -23.84
CA GLU A 377 13.69 -13.08 -23.71
C GLU A 377 14.13 -11.64 -23.46
N TRP A 378 15.14 -11.48 -22.61
CA TRP A 378 15.55 -10.20 -22.07
C TRP A 378 17.07 -10.19 -22.00
N ASP A 379 17.74 -9.23 -22.62
CA ASP A 379 19.18 -9.10 -22.65
C ASP A 379 19.68 -7.74 -22.18
N VAL A 380 20.95 -7.71 -21.76
CA VAL A 380 21.64 -6.47 -21.39
C VAL A 380 21.81 -5.65 -22.66
N ALA A 381 21.14 -4.50 -22.73
CA ALA A 381 21.28 -3.55 -23.81
C ALA A 381 22.43 -2.56 -23.56
N THR A 382 22.55 -2.08 -22.32
CA THR A 382 23.59 -1.10 -21.93
C THR A 382 23.88 -1.23 -20.43
N ALA A 383 25.11 -0.92 -20.03
CA ALA A 383 25.49 -0.76 -18.64
C ALA A 383 26.32 0.51 -18.46
N GLY A 384 26.13 1.19 -17.34
CA GLY A 384 26.81 2.45 -17.06
C GLY A 384 26.73 2.87 -15.60
N CYS A 385 27.18 4.08 -15.33
CA CYS A 385 27.10 4.69 -14.01
C CYS A 385 26.73 6.17 -14.11
N VAL A 386 25.63 6.54 -13.46
CA VAL A 386 25.24 7.93 -13.27
C VAL A 386 25.84 8.46 -11.98
N ILE A 387 26.57 9.57 -12.08
CA ILE A 387 27.25 10.23 -10.95
C ILE A 387 26.61 11.60 -10.72
N SER A 388 25.99 11.77 -9.55
CA SER A 388 25.47 13.07 -9.08
C SER A 388 26.40 13.69 -8.05
N ARG A 389 27.01 14.84 -8.38
CA ARG A 389 27.96 15.54 -7.49
C ARG A 389 27.24 16.38 -6.42
N PRO A 390 27.94 16.74 -5.33
CA PRO A 390 27.46 17.74 -4.36
C PRO A 390 27.00 19.03 -5.06
N GLY A 391 25.84 19.53 -4.68
CA GLY A 391 25.24 20.74 -5.26
C GLY A 391 24.42 20.50 -6.53
N ALA A 392 24.34 19.28 -7.06
CA ALA A 392 23.50 18.98 -8.21
C ALA A 392 22.02 19.28 -7.92
N GLY A 393 21.40 20.14 -8.74
CA GLY A 393 19.99 20.47 -8.67
C GLY A 393 19.06 19.31 -9.06
N PRO A 394 17.73 19.48 -8.94
CA PRO A 394 16.76 18.46 -9.34
C PRO A 394 16.75 18.30 -10.86
N GLN A 395 16.56 17.06 -11.33
CA GLN A 395 16.16 16.84 -12.72
C GLN A 395 14.67 17.17 -12.89
N LEU A 396 14.27 17.50 -14.11
CA LEU A 396 12.86 17.49 -14.49
C LEU A 396 12.37 16.04 -14.53
N TYR A 397 11.08 15.83 -14.29
CA TYR A 397 10.48 14.52 -14.53
C TYR A 397 10.62 14.14 -16.00
N HIS A 398 10.98 12.89 -16.25
CA HIS A 398 11.10 12.32 -17.58
C HIS A 398 10.83 10.81 -17.52
N ALA A 399 10.52 10.24 -18.68
CA ALA A 399 10.65 8.82 -18.95
C ALA A 399 11.93 8.62 -19.77
N ASP A 400 12.61 7.49 -19.60
CA ASP A 400 13.81 7.17 -20.38
C ASP A 400 13.43 6.77 -21.81
N GLY A 401 12.21 6.25 -22.00
CA GLY A 401 11.62 5.97 -23.30
C GLY A 401 10.23 5.37 -23.18
N MET A 402 9.64 5.04 -24.33
CA MET A 402 8.31 4.40 -24.41
C MET A 402 8.39 2.94 -24.88
N ASP A 403 9.59 2.47 -25.24
CA ASP A 403 9.84 1.09 -25.65
C ASP A 403 9.79 0.14 -24.45
N GLU A 404 9.65 -1.17 -24.71
CA GLU A 404 9.59 -2.23 -23.70
C GLU A 404 10.98 -2.48 -23.06
N PHE A 405 11.52 -1.48 -22.37
CA PHE A 405 12.83 -1.51 -21.74
C PHE A 405 12.66 -1.36 -20.23
N TYR A 406 13.62 -1.90 -19.49
CA TYR A 406 13.68 -1.79 -18.03
C TYR A 406 15.06 -1.32 -17.59
N ASN A 407 15.10 -0.41 -16.63
CA ASN A 407 16.32 -0.01 -15.95
C ASN A 407 16.42 -0.68 -14.58
N ALA A 408 17.60 -1.21 -14.27
CA ALA A 408 17.95 -1.76 -12.98
C ALA A 408 19.11 -0.94 -12.39
N PHE A 409 18.81 -0.09 -11.41
CA PHE A 409 19.76 0.78 -10.73
C PHE A 409 20.30 0.11 -9.47
N VAL A 410 21.61 0.21 -9.26
CA VAL A 410 22.32 -0.30 -8.08
C VAL A 410 23.18 0.82 -7.51
N PRO A 411 22.84 1.37 -6.34
CA PRO A 411 23.65 2.41 -5.73
C PRO A 411 24.95 1.79 -5.20
N LEU A 412 26.08 2.39 -5.57
CA LEU A 412 27.40 1.92 -5.15
C LEU A 412 27.79 2.42 -3.74
N VAL A 413 26.96 3.30 -3.17
CA VAL A 413 27.01 3.88 -1.83
C VAL A 413 25.61 3.88 -1.22
N ASP A 414 25.48 4.13 0.09
CA ASP A 414 24.16 4.37 0.68
C ASP A 414 23.61 5.72 0.18
N VAL A 415 22.31 5.79 -0.09
CA VAL A 415 21.63 6.96 -0.64
C VAL A 415 20.52 7.41 0.31
N PRO A 416 20.87 8.16 1.37
CA PRO A 416 19.90 8.87 2.19
C PRO A 416 19.29 10.05 1.43
N SER A 417 18.19 10.60 1.95
CA SER A 417 17.41 11.68 1.33
C SER A 417 18.25 12.87 0.88
N HIS A 418 19.26 13.27 1.67
CA HIS A 418 20.09 14.43 1.37
C HIS A 418 21.05 14.23 0.17
N LEU A 419 21.35 12.99 -0.22
CA LEU A 419 22.11 12.69 -1.45
C LEU A 419 21.23 12.66 -2.70
N GLY A 420 19.93 12.93 -2.55
CA GLY A 420 19.00 13.13 -3.65
C GLY A 420 18.62 11.83 -4.35
N PRO A 421 17.94 10.88 -3.68
CA PRO A 421 17.47 9.64 -4.31
C PRO A 421 16.64 9.89 -5.57
N THR A 422 16.49 8.86 -6.40
CA THR A 422 15.59 8.95 -7.56
C THR A 422 14.15 8.93 -7.06
N GLU A 423 13.38 9.93 -7.43
CA GLU A 423 11.96 10.03 -7.15
C GLU A 423 11.17 9.48 -8.34
N PHE A 424 10.19 8.63 -8.07
CA PHE A 424 9.32 7.99 -9.04
C PHE A 424 7.88 8.48 -8.87
N ALA A 425 7.20 8.75 -9.97
CA ALA A 425 5.76 8.94 -10.01
C ALA A 425 5.11 7.58 -10.26
N LEU A 426 4.59 6.99 -9.18
CA LEU A 426 4.07 5.63 -9.18
C LEU A 426 2.89 5.49 -10.15
N ARG A 427 2.83 4.35 -10.84
CA ARG A 427 1.79 3.98 -11.83
C ARG A 427 1.78 4.80 -13.12
N SER A 428 2.71 5.74 -13.29
CA SER A 428 2.80 6.56 -14.50
C SER A 428 3.12 5.76 -15.77
N HIS A 429 3.77 4.59 -15.64
CA HIS A 429 4.06 3.67 -16.74
C HIS A 429 2.82 3.14 -17.46
N ALA A 430 1.67 3.12 -16.75
CA ALA A 430 0.39 2.64 -17.27
C ALA A 430 -0.47 3.75 -17.91
N ASP A 431 -0.03 5.01 -17.86
CA ASP A 431 -0.73 6.15 -18.46
C ASP A 431 -0.03 6.56 -19.76
N GLU A 432 -0.66 6.29 -20.90
CA GLU A 432 -0.15 6.63 -22.24
C GLU A 432 0.13 8.13 -22.42
N HIS A 433 -0.49 8.99 -21.61
CA HIS A 433 -0.31 10.44 -21.65
C HIS A 433 0.68 10.96 -20.60
N ALA A 434 1.28 10.10 -19.76
CA ALA A 434 2.10 10.50 -18.63
C ALA A 434 3.19 11.52 -19.01
N VAL A 435 3.92 11.26 -20.11
CA VAL A 435 5.00 12.12 -20.59
C VAL A 435 4.55 13.56 -20.86
N ALA A 436 3.29 13.77 -21.28
CA ALA A 436 2.75 15.12 -21.51
C ALA A 436 2.63 15.94 -20.22
N TYR A 437 2.54 15.29 -19.06
CA TYR A 437 2.41 15.93 -17.75
C TYR A 437 3.76 16.16 -17.06
N ALA A 438 4.82 15.50 -17.52
CA ALA A 438 6.13 15.53 -16.91
C ALA A 438 6.68 16.97 -16.62
N PRO A 439 6.51 17.97 -17.52
CA PRO A 439 7.00 19.34 -17.28
C PRO A 439 6.36 20.05 -16.09
N THR A 440 5.11 19.69 -15.74
CA THR A 440 4.36 20.32 -14.64
C THR A 440 4.26 19.42 -13.42
N LEU A 441 4.81 18.21 -13.49
CA LEU A 441 4.50 17.17 -12.52
C LEU A 441 5.00 17.49 -11.11
N GLU A 442 6.01 18.33 -10.95
CA GLU A 442 6.49 18.77 -9.64
C GLU A 442 5.38 19.38 -8.76
N GLY A 443 4.49 20.19 -9.35
CA GLY A 443 3.36 20.83 -8.65
C GLY A 443 2.01 20.11 -8.82
N ASP A 444 1.98 18.96 -9.49
CA ASP A 444 0.77 18.17 -9.76
C ASP A 444 0.74 16.93 -8.83
N ASP A 445 -0.41 16.63 -8.24
CA ASP A 445 -0.64 15.53 -7.29
C ASP A 445 -1.29 14.29 -7.93
N ARG A 446 -1.41 14.27 -9.26
CA ARG A 446 -2.01 13.17 -10.04
C ARG A 446 -1.41 11.80 -9.78
N TYR A 447 -0.09 11.75 -9.58
CA TYR A 447 0.60 10.51 -9.24
C TYR A 447 1.12 10.60 -7.82
N GLU A 448 0.93 9.52 -7.07
CA GLU A 448 1.65 9.28 -5.82
C GLU A 448 3.15 9.24 -6.13
N LYS A 449 3.95 10.01 -5.39
CA LYS A 449 5.40 10.11 -5.60
C LYS A 449 6.15 9.48 -4.45
N CYS A 450 7.26 8.84 -4.75
CA CYS A 450 8.15 8.32 -3.72
C CYS A 450 9.61 8.41 -4.14
N ALA A 451 10.49 8.69 -3.18
CA ALA A 451 11.93 8.71 -3.37
C ALA A 451 12.56 7.78 -2.32
N PRO A 452 12.73 6.49 -2.63
CA PRO A 452 13.23 5.52 -1.65
C PRO A 452 14.66 5.87 -1.25
N GLU A 453 14.93 5.92 0.07
CA GLU A 453 16.30 5.82 0.56
C GLU A 453 16.82 4.40 0.30
N LEU A 454 18.03 4.32 -0.23
CA LEU A 454 18.61 3.06 -0.70
C LEU A 454 19.86 2.73 0.09
N ARG A 455 20.08 1.44 0.33
CA ARG A 455 21.36 0.93 0.82
C ARG A 455 22.22 0.54 -0.36
N ARG A 456 23.54 0.63 -0.19
CA ARG A 456 24.50 0.11 -1.16
C ARG A 456 24.17 -1.34 -1.53
N GLY A 457 23.95 -1.59 -2.82
CA GLY A 457 23.64 -2.92 -3.34
C GLY A 457 22.16 -3.29 -3.40
N ASP A 458 21.24 -2.40 -2.98
CA ASP A 458 19.82 -2.55 -3.34
C ASP A 458 19.66 -2.49 -4.87
N ILE A 459 18.63 -3.12 -5.44
CA ILE A 459 18.30 -2.98 -6.86
C ILE A 459 17.00 -2.21 -6.99
N VAL A 460 17.00 -1.09 -7.71
CA VAL A 460 15.77 -0.41 -8.14
C VAL A 460 15.49 -0.78 -9.58
N LEU A 461 14.49 -1.62 -9.80
CA LEU A 461 14.05 -2.07 -11.12
C LEU A 461 12.79 -1.31 -11.52
N PHE A 462 12.80 -0.68 -12.70
CA PHE A 462 11.65 0.10 -13.18
C PHE A 462 11.54 0.07 -14.70
N SER A 463 10.32 0.27 -15.20
CA SER A 463 10.05 0.38 -16.65
C SER A 463 10.48 1.74 -17.19
N TYR A 464 10.99 1.79 -18.42
CA TYR A 464 11.39 3.02 -19.13
C TYR A 464 10.31 4.10 -19.16
N SER A 465 9.04 3.70 -19.21
CA SER A 465 7.89 4.62 -19.26
C SER A 465 7.51 5.19 -17.89
N THR A 466 8.15 4.74 -16.80
CA THR A 466 7.91 5.27 -15.46
C THR A 466 8.53 6.66 -15.35
N LEU A 467 7.70 7.67 -15.13
CA LEU A 467 8.17 9.02 -14.89
C LEU A 467 8.97 9.09 -13.59
N HIS A 468 10.17 9.63 -13.70
CA HIS A 468 11.08 9.76 -12.57
C HIS A 468 12.00 10.97 -12.71
N ARG A 469 12.70 11.31 -11.63
CA ARG A 469 13.74 12.33 -11.62
C ARG A 469 14.75 12.06 -10.51
N GLY A 470 16.01 12.39 -10.70
CA GLY A 470 16.94 12.48 -9.57
C GLY A 470 16.69 13.75 -8.74
N LEU A 471 16.48 13.60 -7.43
CA LEU A 471 16.34 14.71 -6.49
C LEU A 471 17.68 15.42 -6.23
N PRO A 472 17.70 16.66 -5.70
CA PRO A 472 18.93 17.41 -5.51
C PRO A 472 19.93 16.69 -4.59
N ASN A 473 21.22 16.72 -4.94
CA ASN A 473 22.27 16.26 -4.04
C ASN A 473 22.73 17.44 -3.18
N THR A 474 22.21 17.50 -1.96
CA THR A 474 22.51 18.54 -0.96
C THR A 474 23.60 18.13 0.03
N GLY A 475 24.15 16.91 -0.10
CA GLY A 475 25.24 16.41 0.72
C GLY A 475 26.61 16.88 0.25
N ASP A 476 27.64 16.34 0.90
CA ASP A 476 29.06 16.61 0.65
C ASP A 476 29.77 15.52 -0.16
N ALA A 477 29.05 14.44 -0.51
CA ALA A 477 29.57 13.31 -1.26
C ALA A 477 28.86 13.12 -2.61
N SER A 478 29.59 12.57 -3.59
CA SER A 478 29.01 12.13 -4.86
C SER A 478 28.16 10.88 -4.67
N ARG A 479 27.06 10.80 -5.42
CA ARG A 479 26.17 9.64 -5.49
C ARG A 479 26.35 8.89 -6.83
N PRO A 480 27.21 7.87 -6.89
CA PRO A 480 27.33 6.97 -8.03
C PRO A 480 26.26 5.85 -7.98
N VAL A 481 25.48 5.75 -9.05
CA VAL A 481 24.47 4.70 -9.26
C VAL A 481 24.86 3.94 -10.52
N PHE A 482 25.24 2.68 -10.35
CA PHE A 482 25.43 1.77 -11.48
C PHE A 482 24.06 1.42 -12.06
N TYR A 483 23.94 1.28 -13.36
CA TYR A 483 22.69 0.84 -13.99
C TYR A 483 22.95 -0.20 -15.07
N VAL A 484 21.94 -1.04 -15.24
CA VAL A 484 21.81 -1.93 -16.40
C VAL A 484 20.47 -1.66 -17.04
N THR A 485 20.49 -1.46 -18.35
CA THR A 485 19.28 -1.45 -19.18
C THR A 485 19.08 -2.85 -19.75
N VAL A 486 17.89 -3.40 -19.53
CA VAL A 486 17.47 -4.70 -20.02
C VAL A 486 16.36 -4.51 -21.05
N ALA A 487 16.49 -5.16 -22.21
CA ALA A 487 15.57 -5.02 -23.34
C ALA A 487 15.40 -6.36 -24.08
N PRO A 488 14.40 -6.51 -24.97
CA PRO A 488 14.31 -7.66 -25.85
C PRO A 488 15.58 -7.81 -26.71
N PRO A 489 16.02 -9.04 -27.03
CA PRO A 489 17.21 -9.27 -27.85
C PRO A 489 17.17 -8.49 -29.17
N GLY A 490 18.23 -7.71 -29.44
CA GLY A 490 18.37 -6.90 -30.65
C GLY A 490 17.64 -5.54 -30.61
N ALA A 491 17.00 -5.18 -29.50
CA ALA A 491 16.46 -3.83 -29.32
C ALA A 491 17.59 -2.80 -29.10
N VAL A 492 17.41 -1.60 -29.63
CA VAL A 492 18.41 -0.51 -29.57
C VAL A 492 17.78 0.72 -28.92
N ASP A 493 18.41 1.28 -27.88
CA ASP A 493 18.00 2.54 -27.26
C ASP A 493 18.45 3.74 -28.11
N ALA A 494 17.65 4.05 -29.14
CA ALA A 494 17.93 5.16 -30.04
C ALA A 494 17.71 6.55 -29.42
N ILE A 495 17.11 6.64 -28.22
CA ILE A 495 16.73 7.90 -27.57
C ILE A 495 17.86 8.39 -26.66
N ASN A 496 18.41 7.52 -25.81
CA ASN A 496 19.46 7.90 -24.86
C ASN A 496 20.86 7.69 -25.42
N PHE A 497 21.04 6.78 -26.39
CA PHE A 497 22.33 6.43 -26.96
C PHE A 497 22.20 6.25 -28.47
N ALA A 498 22.08 7.36 -29.20
CA ALA A 498 22.22 7.33 -30.66
C ALA A 498 23.58 6.70 -31.02
N GLU A 499 23.58 5.71 -31.91
CA GLU A 499 24.83 5.22 -32.49
C GLU A 499 25.58 6.42 -33.09
N ALA A 500 26.88 6.52 -32.79
CA ALA A 500 27.72 7.41 -33.56
C ALA A 500 27.57 7.03 -35.04
N PRO A 501 27.34 7.97 -35.97
CA PRO A 501 27.24 7.64 -37.37
C PRO A 501 28.56 7.02 -37.82
N GLY A 502 28.56 5.69 -37.98
CA GLY A 502 29.73 4.89 -38.31
C GLY A 502 29.48 4.04 -39.55
N ASP A 503 30.05 4.52 -40.66
CA ASP A 503 30.57 3.78 -41.83
C ASP A 503 29.75 2.59 -42.35
N ALA A 504 28.79 2.91 -43.21
CA ALA A 504 28.36 2.00 -44.29
C ALA A 504 29.38 1.98 -45.45
#